data_AF-A0A1K1SQX5-F1
#
_entry.id   AF-A0A1K1SQX5-F1
#
_cell.length_a   1.000
_cell.length_b   1.000
_cell.length_c   1.000
_cell.angle_alpha   90.00
_cell.angle_beta   90.00
_cell.angle_gamma   90.00
#
_symmetry.space_group_name_H-M   'P 1'
#
loop_
_entity.id
_entity.type
_entity.pdbx_description
1 polymer ?
#
loop_
_entity_poly.entity_id
_entity_poly.type
_entity_poly.pdbx_seq_one_letter_code
_entity_poly.pdbx_strand_id
1 'polypeptide(L)'
;MCAHLSTRPDKSNMTSSTEDAVKMREAPFTSGGVNVEVFEKGAANEPLTKSPVFLALQGGGAKGIVHIGGIAALEELNFDIRAVSGTSAGSMVAALIAAGFSSKELVDPDGKKHFFGTKLFGKEKGQLKYSKPTHLFTRRGWFTIKSAVLLGKALKIFWPWPGDSKVETIANCIWLTIIAAWISLGFYKTWPMPVWPLVFTGIGVVVFFIWALVGLTTVRKVRNFIDAAIAFKLKENGKTRKDKNITFRDMHSAGCIPLKIIATNKSSERLEYFSYSRTPRVRVADAVAASICLPIIFRHWKFNFLRHTPTGVEKVYGKFLDGGLVSNLPAWAFDEERLRQADATTVAFSLESPAPKDKMHWLLSIANTVVNGSGEIHTRATGSVATVALPTTLDLLAFDVSAEEVYAEVDRAKVKALKDVGNELIHAPNALSKGAKDIHAIFEQILNEKGRSFAKEFSRFRLRVALGAQIGYSTSDVTFVFDHGYEPSDPDRYATVPLRGSYAGTAWSQKAAHATVKPLTEPLMGDAWSAMRWMVCIPSYPKDKECSANRYGEQIIQGTRDKIRPCIIKIDCDMQIRESRSAYDNFLDFLTEAQRAVHDYSNDVGIADYVQGQNKWK
;
A
#
# COMPACT_ATOMS: atom_id res chain seq x y z
N MET A 1 -40.97 41.94 -77.55
CA MET A 1 -41.25 43.38 -77.61
C MET A 1 -41.58 43.84 -76.20
N CYS A 2 -40.79 44.78 -75.65
CA CYS A 2 -40.94 45.51 -74.37
C CYS A 2 -40.96 44.67 -73.07
N ALA A 3 -40.00 44.70 -72.13
CA ALA A 3 -39.28 45.78 -71.45
C ALA A 3 -40.13 46.64 -70.49
N HIS A 4 -39.92 46.45 -69.18
CA HIS A 4 -39.54 47.48 -68.17
C HIS A 4 -39.47 46.82 -66.77
N LEU A 5 -38.28 46.71 -66.16
CA LEU A 5 -37.62 47.66 -65.21
C LEU A 5 -38.45 47.85 -63.93
N SER A 6 -37.96 47.84 -62.69
CA SER A 6 -36.62 47.76 -62.07
C SER A 6 -36.87 47.98 -60.57
N THR A 7 -36.23 47.23 -59.66
CA THR A 7 -35.52 47.72 -58.44
C THR A 7 -35.18 46.56 -57.48
N ARG A 8 -33.89 46.16 -57.49
CA ARG A 8 -32.90 46.06 -56.38
C ARG A 8 -33.29 45.54 -54.97
N PRO A 9 -32.33 45.00 -54.19
CA PRO A 9 -32.06 43.56 -54.07
C PRO A 9 -32.12 43.06 -52.60
N ASP A 10 -32.23 41.75 -52.36
CA ASP A 10 -31.09 40.97 -51.87
C ASP A 10 -31.38 39.46 -51.89
N LYS A 11 -30.37 38.69 -52.30
CA LYS A 11 -30.37 37.23 -52.42
C LYS A 11 -29.32 36.70 -51.46
N SER A 12 -29.67 35.66 -50.71
CA SER A 12 -28.88 34.42 -50.80
C SER A 12 -29.74 33.21 -50.42
N ASN A 13 -30.15 32.52 -51.49
CA ASN A 13 -30.62 31.14 -51.54
C ASN A 13 -29.51 30.20 -51.01
N MET A 14 -29.80 29.12 -50.28
CA MET A 14 -30.56 27.92 -50.69
C MET A 14 -29.86 27.15 -51.82
N THR A 15 -29.29 26.00 -51.49
CA THR A 15 -29.22 24.85 -52.38
C THR A 15 -29.55 23.60 -51.59
N SER A 16 -30.83 23.23 -51.66
CA SER A 16 -31.30 21.86 -51.54
C SER A 16 -31.06 21.13 -52.87
N SER A 17 -30.67 19.87 -52.83
CA SER A 17 -31.24 18.88 -53.75
C SER A 17 -30.93 17.45 -53.27
N THR A 18 -32.02 16.75 -52.98
CA THR A 18 -32.32 15.38 -53.42
C THR A 18 -31.56 14.24 -52.77
N GLU A 19 -32.18 13.71 -51.70
CA GLU A 19 -32.76 12.36 -51.68
C GLU A 19 -32.60 11.56 -52.98
N ASP A 20 -31.90 10.43 -52.87
CA ASP A 20 -32.31 9.09 -53.31
C ASP A 20 -31.15 8.28 -53.85
N ALA A 21 -30.42 7.64 -52.93
CA ALA A 21 -29.71 6.41 -53.24
C ALA A 21 -29.60 5.51 -51.99
N VAL A 22 -30.52 4.54 -51.96
CA VAL A 22 -30.25 3.15 -51.55
C VAL A 22 -30.13 2.86 -50.05
N LYS A 23 -31.24 2.33 -49.52
CA LYS A 23 -31.33 1.36 -48.42
C LYS A 23 -30.14 0.39 -48.38
N MET A 24 -29.48 0.24 -47.23
CA MET A 24 -29.37 -1.02 -46.47
C MET A 24 -28.33 -0.93 -45.33
N ARG A 25 -28.80 -1.32 -44.13
CA ARG A 25 -28.07 -1.84 -42.95
C ARG A 25 -27.22 -0.86 -42.11
N GLU A 26 -27.84 -0.34 -41.06
CA GLU A 26 -27.17 -0.10 -39.79
C GLU A 26 -28.04 -0.65 -38.64
N ALA A 27 -27.46 -1.52 -37.82
CA ALA A 27 -28.01 -1.95 -36.54
C ALA A 27 -27.11 -1.35 -35.45
N PRO A 28 -27.64 -0.58 -34.48
CA PRO A 28 -26.86 -0.12 -33.35
C PRO A 28 -26.90 -1.14 -32.20
N PHE A 29 -25.71 -1.44 -31.69
CA PHE A 29 -25.42 -2.23 -30.50
C PHE A 29 -25.84 -1.41 -29.26
N THR A 30 -26.85 -1.88 -28.51
CA THR A 30 -27.24 -1.28 -27.22
C THR A 30 -26.71 -2.13 -26.07
N SER A 31 -25.73 -1.59 -25.34
CA SER A 31 -25.33 -2.08 -24.02
C SER A 31 -26.41 -1.72 -23.01
N GLY A 32 -27.10 -2.73 -22.47
CA GLY A 32 -28.10 -2.57 -21.43
C GLY A 32 -27.50 -2.01 -20.14
N GLY A 33 -27.99 -0.83 -19.74
CA GLY A 33 -27.61 -0.15 -18.52
C GLY A 33 -28.13 -0.85 -17.27
N VAL A 34 -27.30 -0.85 -16.23
CA VAL A 34 -27.69 -1.15 -14.86
C VAL A 34 -28.39 0.10 -14.32
N ASN A 35 -29.69 0.00 -14.02
CA ASN A 35 -30.44 1.04 -13.35
C ASN A 35 -29.99 1.14 -11.89
N VAL A 36 -29.44 2.30 -11.52
CA VAL A 36 -28.90 2.62 -10.17
C VAL A 36 -30.00 3.04 -9.17
N GLU A 37 -31.27 3.09 -9.56
CA GLU A 37 -32.34 3.69 -8.75
C GLU A 37 -33.04 2.77 -7.73
N VAL A 38 -32.56 1.53 -7.49
CA VAL A 38 -33.21 0.61 -6.52
C VAL A 38 -32.65 0.73 -5.08
N PHE A 39 -31.63 1.55 -4.83
CA PHE A 39 -30.94 1.60 -3.53
C PHE A 39 -31.43 2.63 -2.50
N GLU A 40 -32.49 3.41 -2.75
CA GLU A 40 -32.87 4.50 -1.84
C GLU A 40 -34.00 4.22 -0.83
N LYS A 41 -34.57 3.01 -0.76
CA LYS A 41 -35.63 2.72 0.22
C LYS A 41 -35.45 1.39 0.92
N GLY A 42 -34.60 1.36 1.95
CA GLY A 42 -34.49 0.18 2.81
C GLY A 42 -33.50 0.21 3.98
N ALA A 43 -32.74 1.29 4.20
CA ALA A 43 -31.80 1.37 5.33
C ALA A 43 -31.68 2.80 5.87
N ALA A 44 -32.76 3.32 6.44
CA ALA A 44 -32.71 4.56 7.22
C ALA A 44 -32.80 4.22 8.71
N ASN A 45 -31.74 4.55 9.46
CA ASN A 45 -31.63 4.64 10.93
C ASN A 45 -30.73 3.65 11.69
N GLU A 46 -29.64 3.14 11.10
CA GLU A 46 -28.44 2.85 11.91
C GLU A 46 -27.35 3.88 11.58
N PRO A 47 -26.73 4.54 12.58
CA PRO A 47 -25.61 5.43 12.31
C PRO A 47 -24.49 4.60 11.68
N LEU A 48 -24.09 4.92 10.46
CA LEU A 48 -22.94 4.30 9.76
C LEU A 48 -21.70 4.45 10.65
N THR A 49 -21.42 3.43 11.46
CA THR A 49 -20.23 3.39 12.32
C THR A 49 -19.01 3.28 11.42
N LYS A 50 -18.11 4.26 11.50
CA LYS A 50 -16.88 4.26 10.71
C LYS A 50 -16.06 2.99 10.99
N SER A 51 -15.66 2.27 9.94
CA SER A 51 -14.82 1.08 10.07
C SER A 51 -13.42 1.48 10.59
N PRO A 52 -12.93 0.88 11.68
CA PRO A 52 -11.64 1.22 12.26
C PRO A 52 -10.48 0.69 11.41
N VAL A 53 -9.43 1.49 11.24
CA VAL A 53 -8.19 1.08 10.57
C VAL A 53 -6.95 1.53 11.32
N PHE A 54 -5.87 0.76 11.21
CA PHE A 54 -4.53 1.20 11.59
C PHE A 54 -3.75 1.62 10.35
N LEU A 55 -3.06 2.77 10.40
CA LEU A 55 -2.38 3.32 9.22
C LEU A 55 -0.87 3.23 9.36
N ALA A 56 -0.19 2.57 8.43
CA ALA A 56 1.28 2.54 8.36
C ALA A 56 1.80 3.27 7.12
N LEU A 57 2.73 4.20 7.30
CA LEU A 57 3.27 5.05 6.24
C LEU A 57 4.75 4.78 5.96
N GLN A 58 5.07 4.40 4.74
CA GLN A 58 6.44 4.11 4.32
C GLN A 58 7.35 5.36 4.30
N GLY A 59 8.64 5.18 4.55
CA GLY A 59 9.64 6.21 4.26
C GLY A 59 9.99 6.32 2.78
N GLY A 60 10.33 7.54 2.32
CA GLY A 60 10.69 7.79 0.92
C GLY A 60 11.09 9.22 0.56
N GLY A 61 11.58 10.03 1.51
CA GLY A 61 12.00 11.41 1.22
C GLY A 61 10.86 12.28 0.68
N ALA A 62 11.10 13.04 -0.40
CA ALA A 62 10.10 13.92 -1.01
C ALA A 62 8.85 13.19 -1.50
N LYS A 63 8.99 11.91 -1.88
CA LYS A 63 7.88 11.04 -2.31
C LYS A 63 6.79 10.90 -1.26
N GLY A 64 7.13 11.06 0.03
CA GLY A 64 6.16 10.92 1.13
C GLY A 64 4.98 11.89 1.07
N ILE A 65 5.00 12.89 0.19
CA ILE A 65 3.85 13.79 -0.04
C ILE A 65 2.60 13.03 -0.53
N VAL A 66 2.78 11.95 -1.30
CA VAL A 66 1.68 11.16 -1.86
C VAL A 66 0.88 10.40 -0.80
N HIS A 67 1.44 10.20 0.40
CA HIS A 67 0.70 9.65 1.55
C HIS A 67 -0.55 10.48 1.87
N ILE A 68 -0.52 11.80 1.60
CA ILE A 68 -1.69 12.67 1.80
C ILE A 68 -2.85 12.24 0.89
N GLY A 69 -2.57 11.82 -0.35
CA GLY A 69 -3.58 11.28 -1.25
C GLY A 69 -4.17 9.96 -0.75
N GLY A 70 -3.33 9.07 -0.22
CA GLY A 70 -3.80 7.84 0.43
C GLY A 70 -4.68 8.11 1.65
N ILE A 71 -4.32 9.10 2.48
CA ILE A 71 -5.12 9.50 3.65
C ILE A 71 -6.44 10.15 3.20
N ALA A 72 -6.41 10.99 2.16
CA ALA A 72 -7.63 11.57 1.58
C ALA A 72 -8.61 10.48 1.12
N ALA A 73 -8.10 9.39 0.54
CA ALA A 73 -8.92 8.24 0.16
C ALA A 73 -9.56 7.54 1.38
N LEU A 74 -8.82 7.37 2.48
CA LEU A 74 -9.38 6.80 3.72
C LEU A 74 -10.46 7.70 4.33
N GLU A 75 -10.23 9.01 4.34
CA GLU A 75 -11.21 10.00 4.82
C GLU A 75 -12.50 9.98 3.96
N GLU A 76 -12.36 9.88 2.63
CA GLU A 76 -13.49 9.85 1.69
C GLU A 76 -14.27 8.53 1.75
N LEU A 77 -13.59 7.40 1.97
CA LEU A 77 -14.21 6.10 2.22
C LEU A 77 -14.76 5.96 3.67
N ASN A 78 -14.69 7.04 4.47
CA ASN A 78 -15.21 7.13 5.82
C ASN A 78 -14.59 6.11 6.82
N PHE A 79 -13.33 5.75 6.63
CA PHE A 79 -12.57 4.95 7.59
C PHE A 79 -12.13 5.79 8.80
N ASP A 80 -12.07 5.17 9.98
CA ASP A 80 -11.62 5.79 11.22
C ASP A 80 -10.21 5.34 11.59
N ILE A 81 -9.23 6.25 11.51
CA ILE A 81 -7.82 5.94 11.77
C ILE A 81 -7.61 5.85 13.29
N ARG A 82 -7.53 4.62 13.83
CA ARG A 82 -7.38 4.33 15.26
C ARG A 82 -5.95 4.40 15.77
N ALA A 83 -4.97 4.23 14.90
CA ALA A 83 -3.55 4.43 15.20
C ALA A 83 -2.78 4.69 13.92
N VAL A 84 -1.67 5.42 14.01
CA VAL A 84 -0.79 5.71 12.87
C VAL A 84 0.68 5.46 13.19
N SER A 85 1.39 4.89 12.23
CA SER A 85 2.82 4.60 12.30
C SER A 85 3.54 5.12 11.06
N GLY A 86 4.81 5.47 11.21
CA GLY A 86 5.58 5.94 10.07
C GLY A 86 7.08 5.90 10.27
N THR A 87 7.77 5.80 9.13
CA THR A 87 9.23 5.85 9.00
C THR A 87 9.65 6.99 8.09
N SER A 88 10.75 7.68 8.40
CA SER A 88 11.30 8.79 7.60
C SER A 88 10.23 9.83 7.24
N ALA A 89 10.05 10.18 5.97
CA ALA A 89 9.00 11.08 5.51
C ALA A 89 7.58 10.64 5.95
N GLY A 90 7.31 9.33 6.00
CA GLY A 90 6.06 8.79 6.54
C GLY A 90 5.85 9.13 8.03
N SER A 91 6.93 9.22 8.83
CA SER A 91 6.82 9.62 10.24
C SER A 91 6.41 11.09 10.42
N MET A 92 6.80 11.97 9.49
CA MET A 92 6.38 13.37 9.49
C MET A 92 4.87 13.47 9.24
N VAL A 93 4.39 12.80 8.19
CA VAL A 93 2.95 12.77 7.85
C VAL A 93 2.17 12.12 8.99
N ALA A 94 2.62 10.97 9.51
CA ALA A 94 2.01 10.28 10.63
C ALA A 94 1.86 11.18 11.86
N ALA A 95 2.89 11.97 12.21
CA ALA A 95 2.83 12.87 13.35
C ALA A 95 1.82 14.00 13.18
N LEU A 96 1.65 14.52 11.96
CA LEU A 96 0.65 15.54 11.65
C LEU A 96 -0.77 14.96 11.69
N ILE A 97 -1.00 13.80 11.06
CA ILE A 97 -2.30 13.11 11.14
C ILE A 97 -2.64 12.77 12.58
N ALA A 98 -1.67 12.28 13.36
CA ALA A 98 -1.88 11.98 14.77
C ALA A 98 -2.30 13.21 15.59
N ALA A 99 -1.76 14.39 15.27
CA ALA A 99 -2.14 15.65 15.91
C ALA A 99 -3.57 16.12 15.53
N GLY A 100 -4.18 15.53 14.49
CA GLY A 100 -5.53 15.80 14.03
C GLY A 100 -5.61 16.69 12.79
N PHE A 101 -4.55 16.79 12.00
CA PHE A 101 -4.63 17.41 10.67
C PHE A 101 -5.41 16.52 9.69
N SER A 102 -6.31 17.10 8.91
CA SER A 102 -6.97 16.40 7.79
C SER A 102 -6.11 16.43 6.53
N SER A 103 -6.39 15.54 5.58
CA SER A 103 -5.70 15.53 4.28
C SER A 103 -5.77 16.90 3.58
N LYS A 104 -6.96 17.53 3.56
CA LYS A 104 -7.21 18.85 2.95
C LYS A 104 -6.46 19.99 3.63
N GLU A 105 -6.21 19.91 4.94
CA GLU A 105 -5.39 20.91 5.63
C GLU A 105 -3.91 20.81 5.23
N LEU A 106 -3.45 19.61 4.89
CA LEU A 106 -2.08 19.38 4.45
C LEU A 106 -1.90 19.74 2.97
N VAL A 107 -2.72 19.18 2.09
CA VAL A 107 -2.78 19.50 0.65
C VAL A 107 -4.22 19.38 0.19
N ASP A 108 -4.75 20.45 -0.39
CA ASP A 108 -6.08 20.53 -1.00
C ASP A 108 -5.89 20.83 -2.50
N PRO A 109 -5.87 19.78 -3.34
CA PRO A 109 -5.72 19.93 -4.79
C PRO A 109 -6.87 20.74 -5.42
N ASP A 110 -8.11 20.53 -4.97
CA ASP A 110 -9.31 21.19 -5.48
C ASP A 110 -9.28 22.70 -5.20
N GLY A 111 -8.97 23.07 -3.95
CA GLY A 111 -8.84 24.45 -3.52
C GLY A 111 -7.50 25.09 -3.87
N LYS A 112 -6.57 24.34 -4.49
CA LYS A 112 -5.18 24.71 -4.77
C LYS A 112 -4.46 25.30 -3.55
N LYS A 113 -4.68 24.71 -2.37
CA LYS A 113 -4.05 25.10 -1.11
C LYS A 113 -3.12 24.01 -0.62
N HIS A 114 -2.09 24.41 0.13
CA HIS A 114 -1.18 23.48 0.79
C HIS A 114 -0.71 24.06 2.11
N PHE A 115 -0.22 23.17 2.98
CA PHE A 115 0.17 23.46 4.35
C PHE A 115 1.11 24.66 4.50
N PHE A 116 2.13 24.76 3.63
CA PHE A 116 3.10 25.85 3.63
C PHE A 116 2.52 27.21 3.17
N GLY A 117 1.33 27.21 2.56
CA GLY A 117 0.58 28.41 2.16
C GLY A 117 -0.37 28.96 3.24
N THR A 118 -0.49 28.29 4.38
CA THR A 118 -1.44 28.68 5.46
C THR A 118 -0.94 29.86 6.29
N LYS A 119 -1.84 30.48 7.08
CA LYS A 119 -1.51 31.59 8.01
C LYS A 119 -0.38 31.24 9.00
N LEU A 120 -0.19 29.96 9.30
CA LEU A 120 0.82 29.47 10.23
C LEU A 120 2.25 29.58 9.67
N PHE A 121 2.43 29.40 8.36
CA PHE A 121 3.75 29.29 7.71
C PHE A 121 3.96 30.21 6.49
N GLY A 122 2.94 30.97 6.09
CA GLY A 122 2.93 31.88 4.95
C GLY A 122 3.68 33.20 5.14
N LYS A 123 3.85 33.94 4.04
CA LYS A 123 4.67 35.16 3.96
C LYS A 123 4.20 36.31 4.85
N GLU A 124 2.90 36.40 5.16
CA GLU A 124 2.35 37.62 5.76
C GLU A 124 2.21 37.60 7.28
N LYS A 125 1.93 36.47 7.98
CA LYS A 125 1.68 36.48 9.45
C LYS A 125 1.96 35.17 10.22
N GLY A 126 2.88 34.31 9.77
CA GLY A 126 3.23 33.05 10.47
C GLY A 126 4.31 33.18 11.55
N GLN A 127 4.28 32.35 12.61
CA GLN A 127 5.35 32.26 13.62
C GLN A 127 6.69 31.76 13.04
N LEU A 128 6.68 31.13 11.85
CA LEU A 128 7.84 30.60 11.16
C LEU A 128 7.72 30.80 9.64
N LYS A 129 8.70 31.45 8.98
CA LYS A 129 8.68 31.78 7.54
C LYS A 129 9.05 30.58 6.63
N TYR A 130 8.12 29.66 6.39
CA TYR A 130 8.31 28.51 5.48
C TYR A 130 7.34 28.56 4.30
N SER A 131 7.75 29.14 3.17
CA SER A 131 6.90 29.25 1.97
C SER A 131 7.12 28.16 0.91
N LYS A 132 8.12 27.29 1.10
CA LYS A 132 8.46 26.19 0.17
C LYS A 132 9.02 25.00 0.97
N PRO A 133 8.82 23.74 0.53
CA PRO A 133 9.43 22.56 1.17
C PRO A 133 10.95 22.65 1.26
N THR A 134 11.61 23.29 0.27
CA THR A 134 13.06 23.58 0.30
C THR A 134 13.53 24.38 1.51
N HIS A 135 12.65 25.14 2.18
CA HIS A 135 13.01 25.91 3.37
C HIS A 135 13.29 25.02 4.59
N LEU A 136 12.86 23.75 4.57
CA LEU A 136 13.21 22.72 5.55
C LEU A 136 14.72 22.45 5.56
N PHE A 137 15.42 22.77 4.47
CA PHE A 137 16.88 22.69 4.36
C PHE A 137 17.55 24.03 4.67
N THR A 138 18.82 24.00 5.08
CA THR A 138 19.61 25.24 5.20
C THR A 138 19.91 25.79 3.79
N ARG A 139 20.02 27.12 3.61
CA ARG A 139 20.33 27.71 2.28
C ARG A 139 21.61 27.10 1.67
N ARG A 140 22.65 26.97 2.50
CA ARG A 140 23.92 26.33 2.14
C ARG A 140 23.73 24.84 1.84
N GLY A 141 23.07 24.09 2.72
CA GLY A 141 22.83 22.65 2.50
C GLY A 141 22.00 22.34 1.26
N TRP A 142 20.96 23.11 0.96
CA TRP A 142 20.16 22.94 -0.26
C TRP A 142 20.96 23.28 -1.52
N PHE A 143 21.72 24.38 -1.50
CA PHE A 143 22.62 24.73 -2.59
C PHE A 143 23.63 23.60 -2.83
N THR A 144 24.23 23.06 -1.77
CA THR A 144 25.16 21.93 -1.85
C THR A 144 24.51 20.66 -2.41
N ILE A 145 23.31 20.30 -1.99
CA ILE A 145 22.56 19.15 -2.54
C ILE A 145 22.32 19.37 -4.04
N LYS A 146 21.86 20.56 -4.44
CA LYS A 146 21.68 20.90 -5.86
C LYS A 146 22.99 20.84 -6.63
N SER A 147 24.08 21.40 -6.10
CA SER A 147 25.39 21.35 -6.72
C SER A 147 25.91 19.92 -6.84
N ALA A 148 25.67 19.04 -5.85
CA ALA A 148 26.07 17.64 -5.92
C ALA A 148 25.27 16.87 -6.97
N VAL A 149 23.96 17.09 -7.07
CA VAL A 149 23.10 16.50 -8.11
C VAL A 149 23.48 17.04 -9.50
N LEU A 150 23.73 18.35 -9.63
CA LEU A 150 24.14 18.99 -10.88
C LEU A 150 25.55 18.55 -11.30
N LEU A 151 26.49 18.45 -10.36
CA LEU A 151 27.84 17.94 -10.61
C LEU A 151 27.80 16.47 -11.00
N GLY A 152 26.95 15.63 -10.38
CA GLY A 152 26.73 14.25 -10.82
C GLY A 152 26.20 14.16 -12.25
N LYS A 153 25.28 15.05 -12.64
CA LYS A 153 24.77 15.16 -14.03
C LYS A 153 25.82 15.71 -15.01
N ALA A 154 26.63 16.69 -14.59
CA ALA A 154 27.69 17.27 -15.42
C ALA A 154 28.89 16.31 -15.56
N LEU A 155 29.22 15.55 -14.51
CA LEU A 155 30.20 14.48 -14.56
C LEU A 155 29.76 13.39 -15.54
N LYS A 156 28.46 13.05 -15.64
CA LYS A 156 27.96 12.15 -16.71
C LYS A 156 28.21 12.66 -18.13
N ILE A 157 28.28 13.99 -18.35
CA ILE A 157 28.57 14.58 -19.66
C ILE A 157 30.07 14.47 -19.99
N PHE A 158 30.93 14.58 -18.97
CA PHE A 158 32.39 14.41 -19.08
C PHE A 158 32.88 12.96 -18.90
N TRP A 159 31.99 12.03 -18.53
CA TRP A 159 32.29 10.63 -18.20
C TRP A 159 31.35 9.71 -18.99
N PRO A 160 31.67 9.38 -20.26
CA PRO A 160 30.71 8.78 -21.18
C PRO A 160 30.49 7.28 -21.00
N TRP A 161 31.26 6.60 -20.14
CA TRP A 161 31.28 5.13 -20.05
C TRP A 161 30.77 4.63 -18.69
N PRO A 162 29.49 4.23 -18.59
CA PRO A 162 28.95 3.56 -17.41
C PRO A 162 28.99 2.03 -17.62
N GLY A 163 30.00 1.32 -17.12
CA GLY A 163 30.03 -0.15 -17.25
C GLY A 163 30.99 -0.87 -16.29
N ASP A 164 30.55 -2.05 -15.85
CA ASP A 164 31.16 -2.93 -14.83
C ASP A 164 32.22 -3.90 -15.39
N SER A 165 32.76 -3.66 -16.60
CA SER A 165 33.80 -4.54 -17.16
C SER A 165 35.22 -4.10 -16.79
N LYS A 166 36.14 -5.08 -16.69
CA LYS A 166 37.59 -4.81 -16.48
C LYS A 166 38.18 -3.92 -17.58
N VAL A 167 37.65 -4.01 -18.80
CA VAL A 167 38.09 -3.22 -19.97
C VAL A 167 37.70 -1.75 -19.81
N GLU A 168 36.52 -1.47 -19.26
CA GLU A 168 36.04 -0.09 -19.02
C GLU A 168 36.72 0.56 -17.81
N THR A 169 37.09 -0.23 -16.79
CA THR A 169 37.93 0.24 -15.69
C THR A 169 39.29 0.69 -16.21
N ILE A 170 39.89 -0.06 -17.14
CA ILE A 170 41.14 0.30 -17.81
C ILE A 170 40.96 1.57 -18.66
N ALA A 171 39.86 1.68 -19.42
CA ALA A 171 39.55 2.87 -20.21
C ALA A 171 39.36 4.13 -19.34
N ASN A 172 38.71 4.00 -18.18
CA ASN A 172 38.52 5.07 -17.20
C ASN A 172 39.84 5.50 -16.54
N CYS A 173 40.73 4.56 -16.24
CA CYS A 173 42.09 4.87 -15.78
C CYS A 173 42.88 5.63 -16.87
N ILE A 174 42.79 5.20 -18.13
CA ILE A 174 43.43 5.88 -19.27
C ILE A 174 42.87 7.31 -19.43
N TRP A 175 41.56 7.49 -19.34
CA TRP A 175 40.95 8.82 -19.44
C TRP A 175 41.36 9.76 -18.30
N LEU A 176 41.40 9.26 -17.05
CA LEU A 176 41.90 10.02 -15.91
C LEU A 176 43.38 10.41 -16.07
N THR A 177 44.20 9.54 -16.65
CA THR A 177 45.59 9.87 -16.98
C THR A 177 45.71 10.91 -18.08
N ILE A 178 44.81 10.93 -19.06
CA ILE A 178 44.79 11.95 -20.13
C ILE A 178 44.38 13.31 -19.57
N ILE A 179 43.37 13.36 -18.69
CA ILE A 179 42.97 14.60 -17.99
C ILE A 179 44.10 15.11 -17.10
N ALA A 180 44.72 14.22 -16.31
CA ALA A 180 45.86 14.57 -15.47
C ALA A 180 47.05 15.08 -16.30
N ALA A 181 47.31 14.48 -17.47
CA ALA A 181 48.34 14.94 -18.40
C ALA A 181 48.01 16.30 -19.02
N TRP A 182 46.76 16.54 -19.44
CA TRP A 182 46.29 17.83 -19.97
C TRP A 182 46.38 18.96 -18.94
N ILE A 183 45.97 18.69 -17.70
CA ILE A 183 46.11 19.64 -16.59
C ILE A 183 47.61 19.89 -16.31
N SER A 184 48.45 18.85 -16.33
CA SER A 184 49.90 19.00 -16.14
C SER A 184 50.56 19.79 -17.27
N LEU A 185 50.10 19.66 -18.52
CA LEU A 185 50.56 20.44 -19.68
C LEU A 185 50.15 21.91 -19.61
N GLY A 186 48.96 22.22 -19.08
CA GLY A 186 48.49 23.60 -18.88
C GLY A 186 49.25 24.36 -17.78
N PHE A 187 49.81 23.64 -16.81
CA PHE A 187 50.57 24.21 -15.68
C PHE A 187 52.09 23.94 -15.74
N TYR A 188 52.58 23.29 -16.81
CA TYR A 188 53.97 22.87 -16.99
C TYR A 188 54.97 24.03 -16.90
N LYS A 189 54.56 25.25 -17.28
CA LYS A 189 55.44 26.42 -17.28
C LYS A 189 55.56 27.12 -15.92
N THR A 190 54.69 26.80 -14.96
CA THR A 190 54.61 27.55 -13.69
C THR A 190 54.79 26.68 -12.44
N TRP A 191 54.63 25.34 -12.50
CA TRP A 191 54.60 24.49 -11.30
C TRP A 191 55.40 23.19 -11.50
N PRO A 192 56.52 22.95 -10.79
CA PRO A 192 57.51 21.97 -11.22
C PRO A 192 57.28 20.51 -10.78
N MET A 193 56.10 20.04 -10.34
CA MET A 193 55.91 18.60 -10.06
C MET A 193 54.48 18.05 -10.27
N PRO A 194 54.32 16.84 -10.85
CA PRO A 194 53.03 16.15 -11.04
C PRO A 194 52.44 15.54 -9.74
N VAL A 195 53.05 15.79 -8.58
CA VAL A 195 52.58 15.30 -7.27
C VAL A 195 51.34 16.07 -6.79
N TRP A 196 51.22 17.35 -7.17
CA TRP A 196 50.15 18.22 -6.70
C TRP A 196 48.74 17.82 -7.15
N PRO A 197 48.49 17.42 -8.41
CA PRO A 197 47.19 16.88 -8.81
C PRO A 197 46.76 15.68 -7.95
N LEU A 198 47.66 14.73 -7.67
CA LEU A 198 47.37 13.59 -6.79
C LEU A 198 47.09 14.02 -5.34
N VAL A 199 47.83 15.00 -4.84
CA VAL A 199 47.60 15.58 -3.50
C VAL A 199 46.26 16.31 -3.44
N PHE A 200 45.89 17.11 -4.45
CA PHE A 200 44.59 17.80 -4.50
C PHE A 200 43.43 16.83 -4.71
N THR A 201 43.60 15.77 -5.49
CA THR A 201 42.62 14.68 -5.59
C THR A 201 42.49 13.95 -4.26
N GLY A 202 43.61 13.62 -3.59
CA GLY A 202 43.62 13.00 -2.27
C GLY A 202 42.95 13.86 -1.21
N ILE A 203 43.26 15.16 -1.17
CA ILE A 203 42.60 16.14 -0.30
C ILE A 203 41.11 16.24 -0.66
N GLY A 204 40.76 16.28 -1.94
CA GLY A 204 39.38 16.32 -2.42
C GLY A 204 38.58 15.09 -1.96
N VAL A 205 39.18 13.90 -2.05
CA VAL A 205 38.60 12.63 -1.57
C VAL A 205 38.46 12.67 -0.05
N VAL A 206 39.48 13.08 0.71
CA VAL A 206 39.42 13.18 2.17
C VAL A 206 38.38 14.21 2.62
N VAL A 207 38.33 15.39 1.99
CA VAL A 207 37.33 16.42 2.26
C VAL A 207 35.93 15.92 1.93
N PHE A 208 35.76 15.22 0.80
CA PHE A 208 34.50 14.58 0.42
C PHE A 208 34.06 13.53 1.44
N PHE A 209 34.97 12.66 1.90
CA PHE A 209 34.70 11.66 2.93
C PHE A 209 34.36 12.29 4.28
N ILE A 210 35.10 13.31 4.71
CA ILE A 210 34.81 14.07 5.94
C ILE A 210 33.44 14.75 5.83
N TRP A 211 33.11 15.32 4.67
CA TRP A 211 31.80 15.93 4.40
C TRP A 211 30.65 14.92 4.43
N ALA A 212 30.83 13.77 3.78
CA ALA A 212 29.84 12.69 3.76
C ALA A 212 29.58 12.12 5.17
N LEU A 213 30.61 12.10 6.04
CA LEU A 213 30.51 11.64 7.43
C LEU A 213 29.83 12.66 8.37
N VAL A 214 29.93 13.97 8.07
CA VAL A 214 29.35 15.04 8.90
C VAL A 214 27.89 15.34 8.54
N GLY A 215 27.49 15.10 7.30
CA GLY A 215 26.14 15.33 6.77
C GLY A 215 25.96 16.72 6.16
N LEU A 216 25.32 16.80 4.99
CA LEU A 216 25.17 18.04 4.19
C LEU A 216 24.29 19.12 4.85
N THR A 217 23.34 18.71 5.68
CA THR A 217 22.43 19.62 6.39
C THR A 217 22.04 19.07 7.77
N THR A 218 21.39 19.91 8.57
CA THR A 218 20.88 19.51 9.90
C THR A 218 19.37 19.29 9.85
N VAL A 219 18.87 18.43 10.75
CA VAL A 219 17.44 18.11 10.89
C VAL A 219 16.67 19.15 11.72
N ARG A 220 17.37 20.10 12.37
CA ARG A 220 16.78 21.04 13.34
C ARG A 220 15.60 21.82 12.80
N LYS A 221 15.63 22.21 11.53
CA LYS A 221 14.52 22.93 10.89
C LYS A 221 13.27 22.06 10.74
N VAL A 222 13.42 20.81 10.32
CA VAL A 222 12.31 19.85 10.23
C VAL A 222 11.73 19.58 11.60
N ARG A 223 12.59 19.35 12.60
CA ARG A 223 12.17 19.20 14.01
C ARG A 223 11.33 20.38 14.47
N ASN A 224 11.83 21.60 14.32
CA ASN A 224 11.14 22.80 14.80
C ASN A 224 9.82 23.03 14.05
N PHE A 225 9.79 22.70 12.75
CA PHE A 225 8.58 22.75 11.95
C PHE A 225 7.51 21.78 12.48
N ILE A 226 7.86 20.51 12.73
CA ILE A 226 6.93 19.50 13.26
C ILE A 226 6.46 19.88 14.67
N ASP A 227 7.36 20.33 15.53
CA ASP A 227 7.01 20.74 16.90
C ASP A 227 5.99 21.88 16.90
N ALA A 228 6.22 22.90 16.05
CA ALA A 228 5.32 24.03 15.91
C ALA A 228 3.97 23.64 15.29
N ALA A 229 3.98 22.78 14.27
CA ALA A 229 2.76 22.30 13.62
C ALA A 229 1.86 21.52 14.58
N ILE A 230 2.43 20.59 15.35
CA ILE A 230 1.69 19.81 16.35
C ILE A 230 1.17 20.74 17.45
N ALA A 231 2.01 21.60 18.02
CA ALA A 231 1.60 22.52 19.08
C ALA A 231 0.46 23.45 18.61
N PHE A 232 0.53 23.95 17.38
CA PHE A 232 -0.52 24.75 16.78
C PHE A 232 -1.84 23.99 16.70
N LYS A 233 -1.84 22.77 16.13
CA LYS A 233 -3.09 22.01 15.95
C LYS A 233 -3.75 21.63 17.27
N LEU A 234 -2.94 21.25 18.27
CA LEU A 234 -3.45 20.96 19.59
C LEU A 234 -4.02 22.20 20.29
N LYS A 235 -3.42 23.38 20.07
CA LYS A 235 -3.92 24.65 20.62
C LYS A 235 -5.20 25.11 19.93
N GLU A 236 -5.26 25.00 18.59
CA GLU A 236 -6.46 25.27 17.79
C GLU A 236 -7.64 24.42 18.27
N ASN A 237 -7.39 23.14 18.56
CA ASN A 237 -8.39 22.22 19.09
C ASN A 237 -8.67 22.38 20.61
N GLY A 238 -8.07 23.38 21.28
CA GLY A 238 -8.25 23.60 22.73
C GLY A 238 -7.65 22.51 23.63
N LYS A 239 -6.82 21.62 23.07
CA LYS A 239 -6.29 20.42 23.75
C LYS A 239 -5.01 20.66 24.54
N THR A 240 -4.30 21.77 24.31
CA THR A 240 -3.09 22.11 25.08
C THR A 240 -2.86 23.62 25.17
N ARG A 241 -2.14 24.03 26.21
CA ARG A 241 -1.59 25.38 26.37
C ARG A 241 -0.10 25.48 25.99
N LYS A 242 0.55 24.36 25.67
CA LYS A 242 1.97 24.33 25.30
C LYS A 242 2.16 24.83 23.87
N ASP A 243 3.08 25.78 23.69
CA ASP A 243 3.42 26.30 22.36
C ASP A 243 4.58 25.53 21.68
N LYS A 244 5.26 24.62 22.40
CA LYS A 244 6.41 23.84 21.89
C LYS A 244 6.73 22.62 22.76
N ASN A 245 7.62 21.77 22.27
CA ASN A 245 8.14 20.57 22.91
C ASN A 245 7.06 19.55 23.29
N ILE A 246 6.16 19.27 22.36
CA ILE A 246 5.05 18.33 22.58
C ILE A 246 5.60 16.90 22.68
N THR A 247 5.24 16.19 23.76
CA THR A 247 5.64 14.79 24.00
C THR A 247 4.57 13.79 23.61
N PHE A 248 4.94 12.51 23.48
CA PHE A 248 3.97 11.43 23.26
C PHE A 248 2.91 11.37 24.37
N ARG A 249 3.29 11.66 25.61
CA ARG A 249 2.34 11.80 26.74
C ARG A 249 1.37 12.94 26.53
N ASP A 250 1.87 14.11 26.09
CA ASP A 250 1.00 15.27 25.85
C ASP A 250 -0.03 14.97 24.74
N MET A 251 0.39 14.29 23.66
CA MET A 251 -0.54 13.86 22.60
C MET A 251 -1.57 12.85 23.12
N HIS A 252 -1.15 11.87 23.91
CA HIS A 252 -2.08 10.89 24.46
C HIS A 252 -3.10 11.54 25.40
N SER A 253 -2.67 12.43 26.30
CA SER A 253 -3.56 13.19 27.19
C SER A 253 -4.49 14.13 26.44
N ALA A 254 -4.10 14.60 25.26
CA ALA A 254 -4.92 15.40 24.36
C ALA A 254 -5.97 14.57 23.57
N GLY A 255 -6.01 13.25 23.76
CA GLY A 255 -6.89 12.36 22.98
C GLY A 255 -6.55 12.39 21.48
N CYS A 256 -5.27 12.49 21.15
CA CYS A 256 -4.78 12.34 19.78
C CYS A 256 -4.80 10.87 19.34
N ILE A 257 -4.75 10.65 18.03
CA ILE A 257 -4.58 9.31 17.49
C ILE A 257 -3.22 8.76 17.97
N PRO A 258 -3.17 7.54 18.53
CA PRO A 258 -1.93 6.87 18.91
C PRO A 258 -0.90 6.88 17.78
N LEU A 259 0.30 7.38 18.08
CA LEU A 259 1.40 7.55 17.14
C LEU A 259 2.57 6.63 17.46
N LYS A 260 3.11 5.96 16.43
CA LYS A 260 4.34 5.15 16.50
C LYS A 260 5.36 5.60 15.45
N ILE A 261 6.59 5.90 15.87
CA ILE A 261 7.66 6.36 14.96
C ILE A 261 8.86 5.43 15.04
N ILE A 262 9.40 5.03 13.89
CA ILE A 262 10.49 4.06 13.79
C ILE A 262 11.78 4.77 13.41
N ALA A 263 12.87 4.49 14.12
CA ALA A 263 14.19 5.02 13.82
C ALA A 263 15.29 3.97 14.08
N THR A 264 16.44 4.13 13.45
CA THR A 264 17.58 3.24 13.65
C THR A 264 18.54 3.87 14.65
N ASN A 265 18.77 3.24 15.81
CA ASN A 265 19.74 3.73 16.79
C ASN A 265 21.10 3.09 16.54
N LYS A 266 22.05 3.92 16.11
CA LYS A 266 23.43 3.53 15.85
C LYS A 266 24.19 3.19 17.13
N SER A 267 23.92 3.88 18.25
CA SER A 267 24.68 3.64 19.49
C SER A 267 24.41 2.27 20.09
N SER A 268 23.16 1.79 19.97
CA SER A 268 22.72 0.51 20.51
C SER A 268 22.61 -0.58 19.45
N GLU A 269 22.94 -0.27 18.20
CA GLU A 269 22.85 -1.16 17.03
C GLU A 269 21.48 -1.84 16.90
N ARG A 270 20.40 -1.10 17.20
CA ARG A 270 19.03 -1.64 17.27
C ARG A 270 18.03 -0.67 16.66
N LEU A 271 16.92 -1.23 16.19
CA LEU A 271 15.75 -0.44 15.82
C LEU A 271 15.06 0.07 17.09
N GLU A 272 14.75 1.36 17.11
CA GLU A 272 13.96 1.99 18.15
C GLU A 272 12.60 2.35 17.58
N TYR A 273 11.54 1.99 18.29
CA TYR A 273 10.22 2.54 18.06
C TYR A 273 9.84 3.46 19.22
N PHE A 274 9.34 4.64 18.89
CA PHE A 274 8.86 5.63 19.82
C PHE A 274 7.33 5.60 19.85
N SER A 275 6.76 5.50 21.04
CA SER A 275 5.31 5.50 21.28
C SER A 275 5.01 6.07 22.66
N TYR A 276 3.73 6.29 22.96
CA TYR A 276 3.30 6.64 24.32
C TYR A 276 3.66 5.55 25.35
N SER A 277 3.41 4.28 25.03
CA SER A 277 3.66 3.16 25.95
C SER A 277 5.14 2.96 26.27
N ARG A 278 6.02 3.14 25.28
CA ARG A 278 7.46 2.88 25.41
C ARG A 278 8.28 4.12 25.78
N THR A 279 7.92 5.29 25.25
CA THR A 279 8.70 6.53 25.38
C THR A 279 7.80 7.75 25.64
N PRO A 280 7.01 7.77 26.72
CA PRO A 280 5.99 8.81 26.95
C PRO A 280 6.58 10.23 27.06
N ARG A 281 7.81 10.35 27.57
CA ARG A 281 8.48 11.65 27.80
C ARG A 281 9.27 12.17 26.59
N VAL A 282 9.39 11.39 25.52
CA VAL A 282 10.10 11.82 24.31
C VAL A 282 9.26 12.84 23.57
N ARG A 283 9.91 13.90 23.06
CA ARG A 283 9.25 14.90 22.20
C ARG A 283 9.00 14.27 20.84
N VAL A 284 7.80 14.43 20.31
CA VAL A 284 7.43 13.82 19.02
C VAL A 284 8.32 14.37 17.90
N ALA A 285 8.64 15.66 17.93
CA ALA A 285 9.58 16.27 17.00
C ALA A 285 11.00 15.69 17.07
N ASP A 286 11.47 15.28 18.25
CA ASP A 286 12.78 14.62 18.42
C ASP A 286 12.77 13.20 17.82
N ALA A 287 11.65 12.48 17.95
CA ALA A 287 11.45 11.16 17.36
C ALA A 287 11.35 11.22 15.83
N VAL A 288 10.58 12.17 15.28
CA VAL A 288 10.53 12.41 13.83
C VAL A 288 11.93 12.77 13.31
N ALA A 289 12.65 13.66 14.00
CA ALA A 289 14.00 14.05 13.63
C ALA A 289 14.97 12.86 13.58
N ALA A 290 14.86 11.93 14.53
CA ALA A 290 15.62 10.68 14.51
C ALA A 290 15.27 9.80 13.31
N SER A 291 13.98 9.71 12.96
CA SER A 291 13.48 8.86 11.88
C SER A 291 13.87 9.33 10.47
N ILE A 292 14.13 10.62 10.26
CA ILE A 292 14.44 11.20 8.93
C ILE A 292 15.94 11.39 8.65
N CYS A 293 16.81 10.88 9.52
CA CYS A 293 18.28 11.05 9.43
C CYS A 293 18.90 10.24 8.28
N LEU A 294 18.57 10.58 7.01
CA LEU A 294 19.14 9.94 5.84
C LEU A 294 20.67 10.08 5.85
N PRO A 295 21.42 8.96 5.75
CA PRO A 295 22.87 9.00 5.64
C PRO A 295 23.33 9.98 4.56
N ILE A 296 24.47 10.64 4.78
CA ILE A 296 25.10 11.62 3.88
C ILE A 296 24.32 12.96 3.81
N ILE A 297 23.00 12.94 3.71
CA ILE A 297 22.18 14.16 3.59
C ILE A 297 22.06 14.88 4.93
N PHE A 298 21.70 14.15 5.98
CA PHE A 298 21.45 14.73 7.31
C PHE A 298 22.51 14.28 8.32
N ARG A 299 22.98 15.24 9.12
CA ARG A 299 23.80 14.92 10.29
C ARG A 299 22.98 14.09 11.29
N HIS A 300 23.59 13.02 11.84
CA HIS A 300 23.01 12.18 12.88
C HIS A 300 22.35 13.01 14.00
N TRP A 301 21.08 12.74 14.28
CA TRP A 301 20.38 13.34 15.41
C TRP A 301 20.80 12.65 16.71
N LYS A 302 21.09 13.42 17.75
CA LYS A 302 21.56 12.91 19.04
C LYS A 302 20.69 13.43 20.16
N PHE A 303 20.10 12.52 20.93
CA PHE A 303 19.44 12.85 22.19
C PHE A 303 19.35 11.61 23.08
N ASN A 304 19.28 11.84 24.38
CA ASN A 304 19.12 10.79 25.38
C ASN A 304 17.68 10.76 25.86
N PHE A 305 17.15 9.58 26.14
CA PHE A 305 15.77 9.41 26.56
C PHE A 305 15.61 8.23 27.52
N LEU A 306 14.44 8.19 28.16
CA LEU A 306 14.02 7.07 29.00
C LEU A 306 13.09 6.18 28.18
N ARG A 307 13.38 4.88 28.18
CA ARG A 307 12.61 3.84 27.52
C ARG A 307 12.01 2.91 28.58
N HIS A 308 10.72 2.66 28.48
CA HIS A 308 10.05 1.64 29.26
C HIS A 308 10.27 0.28 28.60
N THR A 309 10.64 -0.71 29.40
CA THR A 309 10.86 -2.10 29.02
C THR A 309 10.07 -2.98 30.00
N PRO A 310 9.84 -4.27 29.68
CA PRO A 310 9.17 -5.18 30.61
C PRO A 310 9.84 -5.27 31.99
N THR A 311 11.16 -5.02 32.05
CA THR A 311 11.97 -5.11 33.28
C THR A 311 12.13 -3.77 34.01
N GLY A 312 11.59 -2.66 33.48
CA GLY A 312 11.67 -1.33 34.09
C GLY A 312 11.99 -0.20 33.11
N VAL A 313 12.51 0.91 33.63
CA VAL A 313 12.85 2.11 32.83
C VAL A 313 14.36 2.19 32.63
N GLU A 314 14.78 2.19 31.37
CA GLU A 314 16.19 2.25 30.95
C GLU A 314 16.54 3.62 30.37
N LYS A 315 17.73 4.12 30.66
CA LYS A 315 18.27 5.33 30.03
C LYS A 315 19.04 4.96 28.77
N VAL A 316 18.58 5.46 27.63
CA VAL A 316 19.15 5.16 26.31
C VAL A 316 19.89 6.36 25.76
N TYR A 317 21.12 6.14 25.29
CA TYR A 317 21.93 7.13 24.58
C TYR A 317 21.66 7.02 23.09
N GLY A 318 20.93 8.00 22.53
CA GLY A 318 20.48 7.94 21.15
C GLY A 318 21.42 8.65 20.18
N LYS A 319 21.92 7.93 19.19
CA LYS A 319 22.53 8.49 17.98
C LYS A 319 21.83 7.85 16.78
N PHE A 320 21.03 8.63 16.08
CA PHE A 320 20.05 8.07 15.16
C PHE A 320 20.44 8.22 13.69
N LEU A 321 19.97 7.24 12.92
CA LEU A 321 19.93 7.16 11.47
C LEU A 321 18.47 6.91 11.04
N ASP A 322 18.20 7.14 9.75
CA ASP A 322 16.89 6.89 9.16
C ASP A 322 16.39 5.47 9.47
N GLY A 323 15.12 5.37 9.89
CA GLY A 323 14.46 4.09 10.17
C GLY A 323 14.31 3.21 8.93
N GLY A 324 14.27 3.82 7.74
CA GLY A 324 14.13 3.15 6.45
C GLY A 324 15.33 2.28 6.07
N LEU A 325 16.45 2.40 6.81
CA LEU A 325 17.60 1.50 6.67
C LEU A 325 17.34 0.07 7.17
N VAL A 326 16.37 -0.10 8.07
CA VAL A 326 16.10 -1.39 8.73
C VAL A 326 14.63 -1.77 8.58
N SER A 327 13.70 -0.83 8.78
CA SER A 327 12.27 -1.06 8.62
C SER A 327 11.58 0.14 8.00
N ASN A 328 11.40 0.08 6.67
CA ASN A 328 10.84 1.19 5.92
C ASN A 328 9.30 1.24 5.94
N LEU A 329 8.61 0.11 6.12
CA LEU A 329 7.16 0.02 6.22
C LEU A 329 6.75 -0.62 7.56
N PRO A 330 6.38 0.18 8.57
CA PRO A 330 6.22 -0.30 9.94
C PRO A 330 4.81 -0.85 10.25
N ALA A 331 4.28 -1.74 9.41
CA ALA A 331 2.96 -2.35 9.63
C ALA A 331 2.93 -3.22 10.91
N TRP A 332 4.03 -3.92 11.20
CA TRP A 332 4.25 -4.71 12.43
C TRP A 332 4.13 -3.91 13.72
N ALA A 333 4.19 -2.57 13.65
CA ALA A 333 4.07 -1.74 14.84
C ALA A 333 2.71 -1.91 15.53
N PHE A 334 1.69 -2.49 14.88
CA PHE A 334 0.34 -2.66 15.40
C PHE A 334 0.00 -4.08 15.85
N ASP A 335 0.99 -4.97 16.00
CA ASP A 335 0.76 -6.37 16.38
C ASP A 335 -0.08 -6.51 17.66
N GLU A 336 0.25 -5.73 18.70
CA GLU A 336 -0.51 -5.74 19.96
C GLU A 336 -1.92 -5.15 19.81
N GLU A 337 -2.08 -4.08 19.04
CA GLU A 337 -3.38 -3.44 18.83
C GLU A 337 -4.34 -4.34 18.05
N ARG A 338 -3.84 -5.07 17.05
CA ARG A 338 -4.62 -6.05 16.29
C ARG A 338 -5.15 -7.19 17.16
N LEU A 339 -4.40 -7.58 18.19
CA LEU A 339 -4.88 -8.57 19.16
C LEU A 339 -6.03 -8.03 20.05
N ARG A 340 -6.14 -6.70 20.22
CA ARG A 340 -7.21 -6.07 21.03
C ARG A 340 -8.42 -5.65 20.18
N GLN A 341 -8.18 -5.30 18.92
CA GLN A 341 -9.19 -4.87 17.95
C GLN A 341 -9.09 -5.75 16.71
N ALA A 342 -9.70 -6.93 16.78
CA ALA A 342 -9.67 -7.90 15.68
C ALA A 342 -10.44 -7.42 14.44
N ASP A 343 -11.34 -6.45 14.60
CA ASP A 343 -12.12 -5.82 13.53
C ASP A 343 -11.36 -4.75 12.74
N ALA A 344 -10.21 -4.27 13.26
CA ALA A 344 -9.44 -3.19 12.65
C ALA A 344 -8.38 -3.72 11.67
N THR A 345 -8.55 -3.41 10.38
CA THR A 345 -7.55 -3.74 9.36
C THR A 345 -6.40 -2.73 9.35
N THR A 346 -5.16 -3.21 9.19
CA THR A 346 -4.02 -2.31 8.98
C THR A 346 -3.88 -1.95 7.50
N VAL A 347 -4.02 -0.68 7.17
CA VAL A 347 -3.71 -0.14 5.84
C VAL A 347 -2.27 0.37 5.82
N ALA A 348 -1.45 -0.23 4.97
CA ALA A 348 -0.03 0.08 4.83
C ALA A 348 0.21 0.75 3.46
N PHE A 349 0.51 2.05 3.46
CA PHE A 349 0.83 2.79 2.25
C PHE A 349 2.32 2.67 1.92
N SER A 350 2.60 1.97 0.82
CA SER A 350 3.92 1.90 0.20
C SER A 350 4.03 2.90 -0.95
N LEU A 351 5.24 3.28 -1.31
CA LEU A 351 5.57 4.22 -2.37
C LEU A 351 6.08 3.44 -3.58
N GLU A 352 5.36 3.51 -4.68
CA GLU A 352 5.76 2.90 -5.94
C GLU A 352 6.35 3.98 -6.85
N SER A 353 7.59 3.74 -7.30
CA SER A 353 8.23 4.59 -8.29
C SER A 353 8.59 3.73 -9.50
N PRO A 354 8.52 4.28 -10.72
CA PRO A 354 8.94 3.56 -11.91
C PRO A 354 10.37 3.04 -11.73
N ALA A 355 10.62 1.81 -12.18
CA ALA A 355 11.96 1.23 -12.15
C ALA A 355 12.94 2.22 -12.79
N PRO A 356 14.10 2.51 -12.17
CA PRO A 356 15.02 3.50 -12.70
C PRO A 356 15.45 3.08 -14.11
N LYS A 357 15.10 3.88 -15.12
CA LYS A 357 15.44 3.61 -16.54
C LYS A 357 16.95 3.63 -16.80
N ASP A 358 17.72 4.27 -15.91
CA ASP A 358 19.17 4.33 -15.97
C ASP A 358 19.79 3.80 -14.66
N LYS A 359 20.88 3.04 -14.80
CA LYS A 359 21.75 2.63 -13.68
C LYS A 359 22.32 3.88 -12.99
N MET A 360 21.63 4.37 -11.96
CA MET A 360 22.13 5.40 -11.04
C MET A 360 23.12 4.80 -10.04
N HIS A 361 24.02 5.65 -9.53
CA HIS A 361 25.19 5.32 -8.70
C HIS A 361 24.91 4.26 -7.62
N TRP A 362 25.81 3.27 -7.52
CA TRP A 362 25.73 2.13 -6.60
C TRP A 362 25.35 2.50 -5.16
N LEU A 363 25.81 3.64 -4.65
CA LEU A 363 25.53 4.09 -3.28
C LEU A 363 24.08 4.55 -3.08
N LEU A 364 23.51 5.27 -4.05
CA LEU A 364 22.11 5.69 -4.04
C LEU A 364 21.19 4.50 -4.34
N SER A 365 21.68 3.54 -5.14
CA SER A 365 21.02 2.27 -5.41
C SER A 365 21.01 1.36 -4.18
N ILE A 366 22.06 1.30 -3.36
CA ILE A 366 22.03 0.61 -2.06
C ILE A 366 21.05 1.30 -1.11
N ALA A 367 21.06 2.64 -1.03
CA ALA A 367 20.09 3.35 -0.20
C ALA A 367 18.65 3.05 -0.64
N ASN A 368 18.36 3.12 -1.95
CA ASN A 368 17.06 2.74 -2.52
C ASN A 368 16.75 1.25 -2.32
N THR A 369 17.71 0.34 -2.43
CA THR A 369 17.50 -1.11 -2.24
C THR A 369 17.29 -1.46 -0.77
N VAL A 370 17.95 -0.80 0.17
CA VAL A 370 17.70 -1.00 1.61
C VAL A 370 16.32 -0.44 2.00
N VAL A 371 15.98 0.73 1.46
CA VAL A 371 14.68 1.39 1.66
C VAL A 371 13.54 0.59 1.00
N ASN A 372 13.73 0.06 -0.20
CA ASN A 372 12.69 -0.68 -0.93
C ASN A 372 12.64 -2.17 -0.58
N GLY A 373 13.80 -2.80 -0.36
CA GLY A 373 13.94 -4.24 -0.11
C GLY A 373 13.54 -4.71 1.28
N SER A 374 13.39 -3.80 2.26
CA SER A 374 12.86 -4.15 3.59
C SER A 374 11.33 -4.35 3.60
N GLY A 375 10.59 -3.85 2.60
CA GLY A 375 9.13 -3.89 2.57
C GLY A 375 8.51 -5.30 2.57
N GLU A 376 9.20 -6.29 1.98
CA GLU A 376 8.68 -7.67 1.84
C GLU A 376 8.83 -8.52 3.11
N ILE A 377 9.72 -8.15 4.03
CA ILE A 377 9.95 -8.91 5.27
C ILE A 377 8.98 -8.44 6.39
N HIS A 378 8.53 -7.18 6.35
CA HIS A 378 7.77 -6.52 7.43
C HIS A 378 6.25 -6.71 7.39
N THR A 379 5.72 -7.41 6.38
CA THR A 379 4.30 -7.79 6.27
C THR A 379 4.01 -9.19 6.80
N ARG A 380 5.01 -9.90 7.35
CA ARG A 380 4.93 -11.33 7.68
C ARG A 380 4.35 -11.69 9.06
N ALA A 381 3.85 -10.75 9.84
CA ALA A 381 3.26 -11.07 11.14
C ALA A 381 1.73 -11.01 11.08
N THR A 382 1.11 -12.19 11.04
CA THR A 382 -0.28 -12.52 11.44
C THR A 382 -1.26 -11.36 11.66
N GLY A 383 -2.20 -11.15 10.72
CA GLY A 383 -3.41 -10.31 10.84
C GLY A 383 -3.73 -9.54 9.55
N SER A 384 -4.94 -9.00 9.41
CA SER A 384 -5.39 -8.21 8.24
C SER A 384 -4.50 -7.01 7.97
N VAL A 385 -3.70 -7.05 6.90
CA VAL A 385 -2.88 -5.92 6.44
C VAL A 385 -3.15 -5.67 4.95
N ALA A 386 -3.87 -4.61 4.59
CA ALA A 386 -3.99 -4.18 3.20
C ALA A 386 -2.78 -3.31 2.83
N THR A 387 -1.95 -3.75 1.88
CA THR A 387 -0.82 -2.92 1.38
C THR A 387 -1.24 -2.24 0.09
N VAL A 388 -1.20 -0.92 0.06
CA VAL A 388 -1.58 -0.11 -1.10
C VAL A 388 -0.38 0.67 -1.59
N ALA A 389 -0.03 0.43 -2.86
CA ALA A 389 1.09 1.07 -3.52
C ALA A 389 0.65 2.41 -4.12
N LEU A 390 1.16 3.50 -3.56
CA LEU A 390 0.89 4.85 -3.99
C LEU A 390 1.87 5.24 -5.11
N PRO A 391 1.37 5.53 -6.32
CA PRO A 391 2.21 5.87 -7.46
C PRO A 391 2.81 7.26 -7.26
N THR A 392 4.09 7.41 -7.60
CA THR A 392 4.73 8.72 -7.65
C THR A 392 5.77 8.81 -8.76
N THR A 393 5.82 9.97 -9.42
CA THR A 393 6.90 10.28 -10.37
C THR A 393 8.06 11.04 -9.72
N LEU A 394 7.92 11.41 -8.44
CA LEU A 394 8.92 12.20 -7.72
C LEU A 394 10.14 11.37 -7.37
N ASP A 395 11.31 12.00 -7.44
CA ASP A 395 12.55 11.45 -6.88
C ASP A 395 12.64 11.67 -5.37
N LEU A 396 13.50 10.90 -4.69
CA LEU A 396 13.71 10.97 -3.24
C LEU A 396 14.02 12.41 -2.74
N LEU A 397 14.69 13.22 -3.56
CA LEU A 397 15.17 14.56 -3.21
C LEU A 397 14.44 15.70 -3.96
N ALA A 398 13.30 15.41 -4.60
CA ALA A 398 12.51 16.36 -5.38
C ALA A 398 11.71 17.34 -4.50
N PHE A 399 12.39 18.08 -3.61
CA PHE A 399 11.75 19.04 -2.69
C PHE A 399 11.49 20.43 -3.32
N ASP A 400 11.87 20.66 -4.58
CA ASP A 400 11.70 21.91 -5.32
C ASP A 400 10.67 21.87 -6.46
N VAL A 401 9.82 20.85 -6.45
CA VAL A 401 8.67 20.70 -7.36
C VAL A 401 7.67 21.86 -7.24
N SER A 402 6.93 22.12 -8.33
CA SER A 402 5.90 23.17 -8.33
C SER A 402 4.71 22.76 -7.45
N ALA A 403 3.91 23.74 -7.02
CA ALA A 403 2.69 23.44 -6.27
C ALA A 403 1.68 22.66 -7.13
N GLU A 404 1.58 22.94 -8.44
CA GLU A 404 0.70 22.18 -9.35
C GLU A 404 1.14 20.71 -9.47
N GLU A 405 2.44 20.46 -9.53
CA GLU A 405 2.99 19.11 -9.58
C GLU A 405 2.69 18.33 -8.29
N VAL A 406 2.79 18.99 -7.13
CA VAL A 406 2.39 18.40 -5.84
C VAL A 406 0.92 18.03 -5.83
N TYR A 407 0.03 18.93 -6.31
CA TYR A 407 -1.41 18.65 -6.39
C TYR A 407 -1.69 17.44 -7.29
N ALA A 408 -1.08 17.41 -8.48
CA ALA A 408 -1.25 16.30 -9.41
C ALA A 408 -0.73 14.96 -8.86
N GLU A 409 0.39 14.95 -8.14
CA GLU A 409 0.92 13.74 -7.48
C GLU A 409 -0.01 13.24 -6.37
N VAL A 410 -0.53 14.15 -5.53
CA VAL A 410 -1.49 13.81 -4.47
C VAL A 410 -2.79 13.28 -5.05
N ASP A 411 -3.33 13.90 -6.10
CA ASP A 411 -4.56 13.42 -6.77
C ASP A 411 -4.38 12.05 -7.42
N ARG A 412 -3.25 11.82 -8.11
CA ARG A 412 -2.94 10.49 -8.68
C ARG A 412 -2.92 9.42 -7.61
N ALA A 413 -2.25 9.69 -6.49
CA ALA A 413 -2.19 8.78 -5.37
C ALA A 413 -3.56 8.55 -4.72
N LYS A 414 -4.37 9.60 -4.59
CA LYS A 414 -5.75 9.53 -4.09
C LYS A 414 -6.61 8.61 -4.94
N VAL A 415 -6.63 8.80 -6.26
CA VAL A 415 -7.46 7.98 -7.18
C VAL A 415 -7.06 6.51 -7.11
N LYS A 416 -5.75 6.21 -7.08
CA LYS A 416 -5.26 4.84 -6.92
C LYS A 416 -5.67 4.25 -5.56
N ALA A 417 -5.48 5.01 -4.48
CA ALA A 417 -5.83 4.57 -3.14
C ALA A 417 -7.33 4.34 -2.97
N LEU A 418 -8.20 5.20 -3.51
CA LEU A 418 -9.66 5.01 -3.50
C LEU A 418 -10.05 3.69 -4.13
N LYS A 419 -9.48 3.40 -5.32
CA LYS A 419 -9.73 2.14 -6.03
C LYS A 419 -9.23 0.93 -5.23
N ASP A 420 -7.98 0.97 -4.79
CA ASP A 420 -7.35 -0.18 -4.13
C ASP A 420 -7.94 -0.43 -2.75
N VAL A 421 -8.05 0.58 -1.90
CA VAL A 421 -8.64 0.46 -0.57
C VAL A 421 -10.12 0.10 -0.66
N GLY A 422 -10.88 0.73 -1.56
CA GLY A 422 -12.29 0.40 -1.77
C GLY A 422 -12.48 -1.06 -2.19
N ASN A 423 -11.64 -1.54 -3.12
CA ASN A 423 -11.68 -2.94 -3.53
C ASN A 423 -11.27 -3.89 -2.40
N GLU A 424 -10.16 -3.60 -1.73
CA GLU A 424 -9.53 -4.45 -0.72
C GLU A 424 -10.19 -4.36 0.66
N LEU A 425 -11.04 -3.40 0.98
CA LEU A 425 -11.68 -3.34 2.31
C LEU A 425 -13.21 -3.34 2.27
N ILE A 426 -13.80 -3.06 1.11
CA ILE A 426 -15.26 -2.92 0.98
C ILE A 426 -15.79 -3.91 -0.04
N HIS A 427 -15.38 -3.80 -1.31
CA HIS A 427 -16.00 -4.56 -2.38
C HIS A 427 -15.71 -6.06 -2.31
N ALA A 428 -14.43 -6.46 -2.15
CA ALA A 428 -14.08 -7.88 -2.12
C ALA A 428 -14.64 -8.62 -0.89
N PRO A 429 -14.54 -8.11 0.36
CA PRO A 429 -15.16 -8.75 1.52
C PRO A 429 -16.67 -8.90 1.38
N ASN A 430 -17.37 -7.86 0.89
CA ASN A 430 -18.82 -7.91 0.69
C ASN A 430 -19.21 -8.91 -0.40
N ALA A 431 -18.45 -8.96 -1.50
CA ALA A 431 -18.67 -9.93 -2.57
C ALA A 431 -18.45 -11.37 -2.09
N LEU A 432 -17.41 -11.62 -1.30
CA LEU A 432 -17.10 -12.95 -0.76
C LEU A 432 -18.08 -13.39 0.32
N SER A 433 -18.46 -12.49 1.23
CA SER A 433 -19.49 -12.75 2.25
C SER A 433 -20.85 -13.04 1.60
N LYS A 434 -21.26 -12.23 0.62
CA LYS A 434 -22.46 -12.50 -0.17
C LYS A 434 -22.34 -13.83 -0.93
N GLY A 435 -21.20 -14.11 -1.55
CA GLY A 435 -20.94 -15.35 -2.26
C GLY A 435 -21.09 -16.58 -1.37
N ALA A 436 -20.55 -16.55 -0.15
CA ALA A 436 -20.72 -17.63 0.83
C ALA A 436 -22.20 -17.85 1.21
N LYS A 437 -22.96 -16.76 1.39
CA LYS A 437 -24.40 -16.79 1.69
C LYS A 437 -25.22 -17.33 0.52
N ASP A 438 -24.95 -16.88 -0.69
CA ASP A 438 -25.67 -17.31 -1.90
C ASP A 438 -25.37 -18.78 -2.21
N ILE A 439 -24.11 -19.24 -2.08
CA ILE A 439 -23.74 -20.65 -2.19
C ILE A 439 -24.48 -21.50 -1.16
N HIS A 440 -24.55 -21.03 0.09
CA HIS A 440 -25.30 -21.72 1.14
C HIS A 440 -26.78 -21.88 0.73
N ALA A 441 -27.42 -20.79 0.27
CA ALA A 441 -28.82 -20.82 -0.14
C ALA A 441 -29.08 -21.76 -1.34
N ILE A 442 -28.21 -21.75 -2.34
CA ILE A 442 -28.28 -22.68 -3.50
C ILE A 442 -28.22 -24.12 -3.01
N PHE A 443 -27.25 -24.43 -2.17
CA PHE A 443 -27.03 -25.80 -1.69
C PHE A 443 -28.17 -26.27 -0.78
N GLU A 444 -28.67 -25.38 0.09
CA GLU A 444 -29.82 -25.63 0.96
C GLU A 444 -31.11 -25.86 0.17
N GLN A 445 -31.35 -25.13 -0.91
CA GLN A 445 -32.52 -25.32 -1.76
C GLN A 445 -32.53 -26.73 -2.36
N ILE A 446 -31.44 -27.14 -3.02
CA ILE A 446 -31.33 -28.46 -3.66
C ILE A 446 -31.42 -29.57 -2.59
N LEU A 447 -30.84 -29.31 -1.40
CA LEU A 447 -30.92 -30.23 -0.27
C LEU A 447 -32.35 -30.37 0.26
N ASN A 448 -33.14 -29.30 0.29
CA ASN A 448 -34.56 -29.34 0.68
C ASN A 448 -35.44 -30.08 -0.32
N GLU A 449 -35.11 -30.01 -1.60
CA GLU A 449 -35.82 -30.73 -2.66
C GLU A 449 -35.54 -32.24 -2.62
N LYS A 450 -34.27 -32.65 -2.42
CA LYS A 450 -33.85 -34.05 -2.58
C LYS A 450 -33.51 -34.77 -1.28
N GLY A 451 -33.23 -34.04 -0.20
CA GLY A 451 -32.65 -34.58 1.04
C GLY A 451 -33.45 -35.69 1.70
N ARG A 452 -34.78 -35.64 1.62
CA ARG A 452 -35.67 -36.69 2.17
C ARG A 452 -35.41 -38.08 1.57
N SER A 453 -34.89 -38.15 0.34
CA SER A 453 -34.65 -39.40 -0.39
C SER A 453 -33.43 -40.18 0.13
N PHE A 454 -32.52 -39.53 0.86
CA PHE A 454 -31.28 -40.15 1.35
C PHE A 454 -30.99 -39.87 2.83
N ALA A 455 -31.61 -38.85 3.43
CA ALA A 455 -31.43 -38.55 4.84
C ALA A 455 -32.02 -39.64 5.74
N LYS A 456 -31.32 -39.91 6.85
CA LYS A 456 -31.84 -40.71 7.96
C LYS A 456 -32.89 -39.92 8.74
N GLU A 457 -32.63 -38.64 8.97
CA GLU A 457 -33.55 -37.69 9.60
C GLU A 457 -33.42 -36.33 8.89
N PHE A 458 -34.54 -35.74 8.46
CA PHE A 458 -34.57 -34.52 7.64
C PHE A 458 -35.17 -33.30 8.39
N SER A 459 -35.17 -33.34 9.72
CA SER A 459 -35.78 -32.31 10.59
C SER A 459 -34.76 -31.43 11.32
N ARG A 460 -33.48 -31.83 11.36
CA ARG A 460 -32.45 -31.12 12.12
C ARG A 460 -31.07 -31.36 11.50
N PHE A 461 -30.58 -30.40 10.73
CA PHE A 461 -29.22 -30.37 10.22
C PHE A 461 -28.68 -28.93 10.17
N ARG A 462 -27.37 -28.78 10.27
CA ARG A 462 -26.64 -27.53 10.00
C ARG A 462 -25.87 -27.70 8.71
N LEU A 463 -26.02 -26.74 7.81
CA LEU A 463 -25.23 -26.61 6.59
C LEU A 463 -24.26 -25.44 6.79
N ARG A 464 -23.00 -25.63 6.39
CA ARG A 464 -21.97 -24.60 6.53
C ARG A 464 -21.18 -24.47 5.24
N VAL A 465 -20.85 -23.23 4.88
CA VAL A 465 -20.06 -22.89 3.69
C VAL A 465 -18.89 -22.02 4.12
N ALA A 466 -17.70 -22.33 3.62
CA ALA A 466 -16.50 -21.53 3.82
C ALA A 466 -15.71 -21.38 2.52
N LEU A 467 -15.20 -20.17 2.28
CA LEU A 467 -14.35 -19.83 1.14
C LEU A 467 -12.89 -19.79 1.59
N GLY A 468 -12.08 -20.64 0.95
CA GLY A 468 -10.69 -20.89 1.29
C GLY A 468 -9.73 -20.39 0.22
N ALA A 469 -8.68 -19.73 0.66
CA ALA A 469 -7.63 -19.17 -0.19
C ALA A 469 -6.24 -19.38 0.39
N GLN A 470 -5.21 -19.35 -0.46
CA GLN A 470 -3.83 -19.25 0.04
C GLN A 470 -3.56 -17.81 0.48
N ILE A 471 -3.18 -17.61 1.74
CA ILE A 471 -2.85 -16.30 2.31
C ILE A 471 -1.37 -15.98 2.06
N GLY A 472 -1.11 -14.80 1.50
CA GLY A 472 0.23 -14.28 1.24
C GLY A 472 1.12 -15.24 0.42
N TYR A 473 2.27 -15.59 0.98
CA TYR A 473 3.29 -16.44 0.32
C TYR A 473 3.13 -17.93 0.63
N SER A 474 2.13 -18.35 1.41
CA SER A 474 1.93 -19.79 1.62
C SER A 474 1.61 -20.45 0.28
N THR A 475 2.40 -21.46 -0.09
CA THR A 475 2.19 -22.31 -1.26
C THR A 475 1.66 -23.68 -0.88
N SER A 476 1.71 -24.02 0.41
CA SER A 476 1.37 -25.34 0.94
C SER A 476 0.04 -25.38 1.67
N ASP A 477 -0.58 -24.26 2.00
CA ASP A 477 -1.74 -24.22 2.89
C ASP A 477 -2.88 -23.36 2.31
N VAL A 478 -4.11 -23.67 2.72
CA VAL A 478 -5.34 -22.93 2.43
C VAL A 478 -5.95 -22.48 3.74
N THR A 479 -6.36 -21.22 3.83
CA THR A 479 -7.06 -20.67 5.00
C THR A 479 -8.47 -20.28 4.59
N PHE A 480 -9.45 -20.70 5.39
CA PHE A 480 -10.84 -20.30 5.25
C PHE A 480 -11.04 -18.96 5.95
N VAL A 481 -11.57 -17.96 5.24
CA VAL A 481 -11.65 -16.57 5.75
C VAL A 481 -13.06 -15.98 5.67
N PHE A 482 -13.90 -16.49 4.77
CA PHE A 482 -15.29 -16.05 4.65
C PHE A 482 -16.20 -17.26 4.80
N ASP A 483 -17.21 -17.13 5.64
CA ASP A 483 -18.08 -18.23 6.05
C ASP A 483 -19.56 -17.83 6.10
N HIS A 484 -20.42 -18.82 5.98
CA HIS A 484 -21.84 -18.74 6.29
C HIS A 484 -22.31 -20.05 6.96
N GLY A 485 -23.19 -19.97 7.95
CA GLY A 485 -23.68 -21.12 8.73
C GLY A 485 -22.77 -21.56 9.89
N TYR A 486 -21.57 -20.98 10.02
CA TYR A 486 -20.68 -21.22 11.16
C TYR A 486 -21.07 -20.38 12.38
N GLU A 487 -20.95 -20.97 13.57
CA GLU A 487 -21.15 -20.29 14.85
C GLU A 487 -19.80 -19.81 15.43
N PRO A 488 -19.73 -18.72 16.21
CA PRO A 488 -18.49 -18.26 16.83
C PRO A 488 -17.76 -19.31 17.69
N SER A 489 -18.49 -20.30 18.21
CA SER A 489 -17.95 -21.41 19.00
C SER A 489 -17.34 -22.54 18.16
N ASP A 490 -17.57 -22.56 16.84
CA ASP A 490 -17.04 -23.61 15.97
C ASP A 490 -15.51 -23.48 15.86
N PRO A 491 -14.72 -24.48 16.29
CA PRO A 491 -13.26 -24.34 16.41
C PRO A 491 -12.56 -24.35 15.04
N ASP A 492 -13.25 -24.76 13.97
CA ASP A 492 -12.73 -24.76 12.59
C ASP A 492 -13.10 -23.51 11.77
N ARG A 493 -13.79 -22.52 12.36
CA ARG A 493 -14.41 -21.41 11.64
C ARG A 493 -13.47 -20.57 10.76
N TYR A 494 -12.17 -20.52 11.07
CA TYR A 494 -11.15 -19.89 10.22
C TYR A 494 -9.90 -20.76 10.12
N ALA A 495 -10.09 -22.08 9.99
CA ALA A 495 -9.00 -23.04 9.99
C ALA A 495 -8.06 -22.84 8.80
N THR A 496 -6.77 -23.03 9.04
CA THR A 496 -5.75 -23.20 8.01
C THR A 496 -5.44 -24.68 7.86
N VAL A 497 -5.56 -25.21 6.65
CA VAL A 497 -5.40 -26.63 6.32
C VAL A 497 -4.29 -26.81 5.28
N PRO A 498 -3.38 -27.79 5.43
CA PRO A 498 -2.36 -28.06 4.43
C PRO A 498 -2.98 -28.62 3.14
N LEU A 499 -2.53 -28.18 1.97
CA LEU A 499 -2.89 -28.74 0.66
C LEU A 499 -2.42 -30.18 0.46
N ARG A 500 -1.39 -30.61 1.19
CA ARG A 500 -0.93 -32.00 1.11
C ARG A 500 -1.64 -32.82 2.18
N GLY A 501 -2.38 -33.85 1.75
CA GLY A 501 -3.03 -34.80 2.64
C GLY A 501 -4.38 -34.36 3.20
N SER A 502 -4.91 -33.21 2.77
CA SER A 502 -6.28 -32.78 3.09
C SER A 502 -7.27 -33.00 1.96
N TYR A 503 -8.56 -32.96 2.29
CA TYR A 503 -9.65 -33.02 1.32
C TYR A 503 -9.66 -31.78 0.39
N ALA A 504 -9.44 -30.59 0.96
CA ALA A 504 -9.27 -29.36 0.19
C ALA A 504 -8.09 -29.45 -0.79
N GLY A 505 -6.99 -30.05 -0.34
CA GLY A 505 -5.82 -30.34 -1.14
C GLY A 505 -6.02 -31.35 -2.26
N THR A 506 -6.85 -32.37 -2.02
CA THR A 506 -7.23 -33.35 -3.03
C THR A 506 -8.05 -32.68 -4.13
N ALA A 507 -9.07 -31.90 -3.77
CA ALA A 507 -9.86 -31.12 -4.72
C ALA A 507 -8.99 -30.12 -5.52
N TRP A 508 -8.05 -29.45 -4.84
CA TRP A 508 -7.09 -28.53 -5.44
C TRP A 508 -6.21 -29.21 -6.50
N SER A 509 -5.59 -30.33 -6.14
CA SER A 509 -4.62 -31.03 -7.01
C SER A 509 -5.29 -31.72 -8.20
N GLN A 510 -6.47 -32.29 -8.00
CA GLN A 510 -7.23 -32.99 -9.05
C GLN A 510 -8.00 -32.04 -9.97
N LYS A 511 -8.12 -30.76 -9.59
CA LYS A 511 -8.97 -29.77 -10.26
C LYS A 511 -10.44 -30.21 -10.40
N ALA A 512 -10.90 -31.02 -9.46
CA ALA A 512 -12.24 -31.58 -9.44
C ALA A 512 -12.81 -31.51 -8.02
N ALA A 513 -14.15 -31.49 -7.90
CA ALA A 513 -14.77 -31.53 -6.59
C ALA A 513 -14.45 -32.86 -5.88
N HIS A 514 -14.20 -32.79 -4.57
CA HIS A 514 -13.93 -33.96 -3.74
C HIS A 514 -14.94 -34.02 -2.59
N ALA A 515 -15.63 -35.15 -2.44
CA ALA A 515 -16.64 -35.37 -1.40
C ALA A 515 -16.24 -36.53 -0.48
N THR A 516 -16.49 -36.39 0.81
CA THR A 516 -16.29 -37.43 1.83
C THR A 516 -17.50 -37.54 2.73
N VAL A 517 -17.82 -38.76 3.18
CA VAL A 517 -18.93 -39.10 4.10
C VAL A 517 -18.37 -39.63 5.44
N LYS A 518 -17.05 -39.56 5.64
CA LYS A 518 -16.39 -40.04 6.85
C LYS A 518 -16.08 -38.88 7.80
N PRO A 519 -16.05 -39.13 9.14
CA PRO A 519 -15.53 -38.14 10.08
C PRO A 519 -14.09 -37.75 9.70
N LEU A 520 -13.76 -36.46 9.79
CA LEU A 520 -12.42 -35.93 9.51
C LEU A 520 -11.38 -36.63 10.40
N THR A 521 -10.37 -37.23 9.79
CA THR A 521 -9.16 -37.74 10.49
C THR A 521 -7.97 -36.79 10.32
N GLU A 522 -8.21 -35.58 9.80
CA GLU A 522 -7.15 -34.59 9.55
C GLU A 522 -6.52 -34.10 10.87
N PRO A 523 -5.18 -34.17 11.01
CA PRO A 523 -4.48 -33.71 12.21
C PRO A 523 -4.43 -32.18 12.22
N LEU A 524 -5.48 -31.55 12.77
CA LEU A 524 -5.61 -30.13 13.20
C LEU A 524 -7.09 -29.67 13.18
N MET A 525 -7.99 -30.44 12.55
CA MET A 525 -9.46 -30.24 12.62
C MET A 525 -10.09 -30.91 13.85
N GLY A 526 -9.27 -31.28 14.85
CA GLY A 526 -9.69 -31.94 16.08
C GLY A 526 -10.82 -31.17 16.76
N ASP A 527 -11.94 -31.85 16.95
CA ASP A 527 -13.17 -31.42 17.61
C ASP A 527 -14.09 -30.40 16.90
N ALA A 528 -13.82 -30.03 15.63
CA ALA A 528 -14.72 -29.18 14.82
C ALA A 528 -16.16 -29.69 14.74
N TRP A 529 -16.27 -31.00 14.68
CA TRP A 529 -17.49 -31.75 14.95
C TRP A 529 -17.08 -33.00 15.69
N SER A 530 -17.73 -33.31 16.83
CA SER A 530 -17.72 -34.69 17.33
C SER A 530 -18.43 -35.66 16.36
N ALA A 531 -19.13 -35.15 15.34
CA ALA A 531 -19.78 -35.94 14.30
C ALA A 531 -19.94 -35.20 12.95
N MET A 532 -18.87 -35.04 12.18
CA MET A 532 -18.94 -34.58 10.78
C MET A 532 -19.47 -35.73 9.91
N ARG A 533 -20.49 -35.53 9.05
CA ARG A 533 -21.15 -36.65 8.33
C ARG A 533 -21.07 -36.57 6.82
N TRP A 534 -20.91 -35.40 6.22
CA TRP A 534 -20.30 -35.30 4.90
C TRP A 534 -19.76 -33.90 4.63
N MET A 535 -18.78 -33.84 3.73
CA MET A 535 -18.12 -32.62 3.28
C MET A 535 -17.82 -32.70 1.81
N VAL A 536 -17.88 -31.55 1.16
CA VAL A 536 -17.50 -31.35 -0.24
C VAL A 536 -16.54 -30.17 -0.32
N CYS A 537 -15.44 -30.35 -1.04
CA CYS A 537 -14.54 -29.28 -1.44
C CYS A 537 -14.63 -29.10 -2.95
N ILE A 538 -15.02 -27.90 -3.39
CA ILE A 538 -15.18 -27.55 -4.80
C ILE A 538 -14.11 -26.52 -5.17
N PRO A 539 -13.21 -26.81 -6.12
CA PRO A 539 -12.25 -25.83 -6.60
C PRO A 539 -12.93 -24.83 -7.55
N SER A 540 -12.57 -23.57 -7.41
CA SER A 540 -13.03 -22.45 -8.23
C SER A 540 -11.84 -21.72 -8.82
N TYR A 541 -11.94 -21.30 -10.08
CA TYR A 541 -10.85 -20.69 -10.83
C TYR A 541 -11.23 -19.29 -11.31
N PRO A 542 -10.26 -18.36 -11.37
CA PRO A 542 -10.44 -17.05 -11.98
C PRO A 542 -10.89 -17.20 -13.43
N LYS A 543 -11.67 -16.25 -13.94
CA LYS A 543 -11.94 -16.20 -15.38
C LYS A 543 -10.61 -15.94 -16.10
N ASP A 544 -10.27 -16.76 -17.10
CA ASP A 544 -8.99 -16.70 -17.81
C ASP A 544 -8.60 -15.25 -18.19
N LYS A 545 -7.54 -14.74 -17.56
CA LYS A 545 -6.81 -13.55 -18.05
C LYS A 545 -5.87 -13.88 -19.22
N GLU A 546 -6.05 -15.02 -19.89
CA GLU A 546 -5.10 -15.51 -20.91
C GLU A 546 -5.41 -15.08 -22.37
N CYS A 547 -6.46 -14.30 -22.65
CA CYS A 547 -6.80 -13.94 -24.05
C CYS A 547 -6.62 -12.46 -24.46
N SER A 548 -6.12 -11.56 -23.60
CA SER A 548 -5.94 -10.14 -23.96
C SER A 548 -4.48 -9.68 -24.11
N ALA A 549 -3.49 -10.50 -23.74
CA ALA A 549 -2.08 -10.12 -23.76
C ALA A 549 -1.36 -10.26 -25.13
N ASN A 550 -2.02 -10.78 -26.17
CA ASN A 550 -1.36 -11.10 -27.45
C ASN A 550 -1.56 -10.08 -28.59
N ARG A 551 -1.98 -8.84 -28.33
CA ARG A 551 -2.10 -7.80 -29.39
C ARG A 551 -1.04 -6.70 -29.41
N TYR A 552 -0.25 -6.55 -28.35
CA TYR A 552 0.83 -5.56 -28.34
C TYR A 552 2.05 -6.19 -27.68
N GLY A 553 3.06 -6.49 -28.50
CA GLY A 553 4.30 -7.15 -28.09
C GLY A 553 5.14 -6.31 -27.14
N GLU A 554 4.72 -6.20 -25.89
CA GLU A 554 5.56 -5.72 -24.79
C GLU A 554 6.25 -6.92 -24.13
N GLN A 555 7.58 -6.88 -24.10
CA GLN A 555 8.40 -7.82 -23.35
C GLN A 555 8.13 -7.64 -21.85
N ILE A 556 7.31 -8.54 -21.30
CA ILE A 556 6.99 -8.60 -19.89
C ILE A 556 8.21 -9.12 -19.12
N ILE A 557 8.69 -8.32 -18.17
CA ILE A 557 9.79 -8.63 -17.26
C ILE A 557 9.46 -9.89 -16.46
N GLN A 558 10.29 -10.92 -16.59
CA GLN A 558 10.29 -12.14 -15.78
C GLN A 558 10.49 -11.82 -14.30
N GLY A 559 9.40 -11.67 -13.54
CA GLY A 559 9.46 -11.44 -12.09
C GLY A 559 8.20 -11.81 -11.32
N THR A 560 7.01 -11.67 -11.92
CA THR A 560 5.73 -12.01 -11.29
C THR A 560 4.79 -12.59 -12.34
N ARG A 561 4.94 -13.88 -12.65
CA ARG A 561 3.74 -14.65 -13.00
C ARG A 561 2.94 -14.72 -11.71
N ASP A 562 1.94 -13.86 -11.55
CA ASP A 562 0.87 -14.10 -10.59
C ASP A 562 0.30 -15.47 -10.96
N LYS A 563 0.72 -16.52 -10.23
CA LYS A 563 0.13 -17.84 -10.41
C LYS A 563 -1.34 -17.66 -10.10
N ILE A 564 -2.20 -17.87 -11.08
CA ILE A 564 -3.64 -18.04 -10.88
C ILE A 564 -3.79 -19.20 -9.89
N ARG A 565 -4.20 -18.91 -8.65
CA ARG A 565 -4.36 -19.89 -7.56
C ARG A 565 -5.85 -20.21 -7.43
N PRO A 566 -6.29 -21.49 -7.46
CA PRO A 566 -7.70 -21.77 -7.22
C PRO A 566 -8.17 -21.27 -5.84
N CYS A 567 -9.47 -21.03 -5.73
CA CYS A 567 -10.18 -20.89 -4.47
C CYS A 567 -10.81 -22.25 -4.13
N ILE A 568 -10.92 -22.59 -2.85
CA ILE A 568 -11.64 -23.79 -2.40
C ILE A 568 -12.92 -23.36 -1.70
N ILE A 569 -14.06 -23.81 -2.21
CA ILE A 569 -15.35 -23.70 -1.55
C ILE A 569 -15.54 -24.98 -0.74
N LYS A 570 -15.48 -24.88 0.58
CA LYS A 570 -15.76 -25.98 1.53
C LYS A 570 -17.23 -25.90 1.93
N ILE A 571 -17.93 -27.01 1.78
CA ILE A 571 -19.32 -27.16 2.20
C ILE A 571 -19.38 -28.39 3.10
N ASP A 572 -19.93 -28.26 4.29
CA ASP A 572 -20.04 -29.36 5.24
C ASP A 572 -21.38 -29.37 5.97
N CYS A 573 -21.81 -30.58 6.36
CA CYS A 573 -23.12 -30.82 6.95
C CYS A 573 -23.10 -32.02 7.90
N ASP A 574 -23.95 -31.96 8.91
CA ASP A 574 -24.11 -32.99 9.95
C ASP A 574 -25.29 -33.92 9.72
N MET A 575 -25.92 -33.85 8.56
CA MET A 575 -27.00 -34.75 8.24
C MET A 575 -26.48 -36.18 8.01
N GLN A 576 -27.11 -37.18 8.65
CA GLN A 576 -26.79 -38.59 8.42
C GLN A 576 -27.44 -39.10 7.13
N ILE A 577 -26.66 -39.83 6.34
CA ILE A 577 -27.16 -40.58 5.18
C ILE A 577 -27.67 -41.94 5.67
N ARG A 578 -28.82 -42.37 5.14
CA ARG A 578 -29.39 -43.69 5.43
C ARG A 578 -28.47 -44.78 4.88
N GLU A 579 -28.27 -45.85 5.66
CA GLU A 579 -27.45 -46.99 5.27
C GLU A 579 -28.18 -47.89 4.25
N SER A 580 -28.36 -47.38 3.03
CA SER A 580 -28.90 -48.16 1.91
C SER A 580 -28.26 -47.72 0.60
N ARG A 581 -28.07 -48.67 -0.33
CA ARG A 581 -27.46 -48.38 -1.64
C ARG A 581 -28.21 -47.29 -2.40
N SER A 582 -29.54 -47.37 -2.42
CA SER A 582 -30.40 -46.36 -3.04
C SER A 582 -30.26 -44.97 -2.40
N ALA A 583 -30.05 -44.88 -1.08
CA ALA A 583 -29.81 -43.59 -0.44
C ALA A 583 -28.45 -43.00 -0.83
N TYR A 584 -27.40 -43.82 -0.96
CA TYR A 584 -26.10 -43.37 -1.46
C TYR A 584 -26.17 -42.91 -2.92
N ASP A 585 -26.88 -43.64 -3.79
CA ASP A 585 -27.06 -43.25 -5.19
C ASP A 585 -27.81 -41.90 -5.28
N ASN A 586 -28.91 -41.74 -4.55
CA ASN A 586 -29.66 -40.47 -4.47
C ASN A 586 -28.80 -39.31 -3.92
N PHE A 587 -27.91 -39.59 -2.96
CA PHE A 587 -26.99 -38.61 -2.42
C PHE A 587 -25.94 -38.17 -3.44
N LEU A 588 -25.40 -39.11 -4.23
CA LEU A 588 -24.45 -38.79 -5.31
C LEU A 588 -25.12 -37.95 -6.42
N ASP A 589 -26.37 -38.25 -6.76
CA ASP A 589 -27.16 -37.44 -7.70
C ASP A 589 -27.38 -36.01 -7.17
N PHE A 590 -27.75 -35.88 -5.90
CA PHE A 590 -27.83 -34.59 -5.21
C PHE A 590 -26.49 -33.83 -5.28
N LEU A 591 -25.39 -34.48 -4.92
CA LEU A 591 -24.06 -33.85 -4.93
C LEU A 591 -23.66 -33.38 -6.32
N THR A 592 -23.94 -34.17 -7.35
CA THR A 592 -23.59 -33.83 -8.74
C THR A 592 -24.31 -32.58 -9.20
N GLU A 593 -25.59 -32.45 -8.88
CA GLU A 593 -26.39 -31.28 -9.21
C GLU A 593 -25.96 -30.05 -8.40
N ALA A 594 -25.79 -30.20 -7.08
CA ALA A 594 -25.40 -29.11 -6.20
C ALA A 594 -24.00 -28.57 -6.54
N GLN A 595 -23.04 -29.46 -6.85
CA GLN A 595 -21.70 -29.07 -7.30
C GLN A 595 -21.74 -28.28 -8.60
N ARG A 596 -22.57 -28.69 -9.57
CA ARG A 596 -22.74 -27.97 -10.84
C ARG A 596 -23.30 -26.57 -10.61
N ALA A 597 -24.38 -26.46 -9.83
CA ALA A 597 -25.00 -25.17 -9.52
C ALA A 597 -24.03 -24.19 -8.81
N VAL A 598 -23.25 -24.70 -7.85
CA VAL A 598 -22.23 -23.89 -7.16
C VAL A 598 -21.09 -23.49 -8.10
N HIS A 599 -20.64 -24.40 -8.97
CA HIS A 599 -19.60 -24.11 -9.95
C HIS A 599 -20.04 -23.03 -10.93
N ASP A 600 -21.25 -23.15 -11.49
CA ASP A 600 -21.82 -22.18 -12.43
C ASP A 600 -21.99 -20.81 -11.77
N TYR A 601 -22.59 -20.75 -10.57
CA TYR A 601 -22.69 -19.51 -9.79
C TYR A 601 -21.31 -18.89 -9.51
N SER A 602 -20.35 -19.70 -9.05
CA SER A 602 -19.01 -19.23 -8.72
C SER A 602 -18.30 -18.65 -9.94
N ASN A 603 -18.49 -19.25 -11.11
CA ASN A 603 -17.94 -18.74 -12.36
C ASN A 603 -18.65 -17.47 -12.78
N ASP A 604 -19.99 -17.42 -12.76
CA ASP A 604 -20.75 -16.24 -13.18
C ASP A 604 -20.38 -15.00 -12.38
N VAL A 605 -20.36 -15.13 -11.04
CA VAL A 605 -20.01 -14.05 -10.11
C VAL A 605 -18.51 -13.75 -10.10
N GLY A 606 -17.66 -14.70 -10.48
CA GLY A 606 -16.21 -14.55 -10.45
C GLY A 606 -15.66 -14.59 -9.02
N ILE A 607 -16.15 -15.49 -8.17
CA ILE A 607 -15.71 -15.59 -6.76
C ILE A 607 -14.19 -15.71 -6.67
N ALA A 608 -13.59 -16.54 -7.52
CA ALA A 608 -12.15 -16.74 -7.53
C ALA A 608 -11.37 -15.45 -7.89
N ASP A 609 -11.95 -14.52 -8.66
CA ASP A 609 -11.31 -13.25 -9.03
C ASP A 609 -11.14 -12.35 -7.80
N TYR A 610 -12.13 -12.31 -6.90
CA TYR A 610 -12.03 -11.59 -5.62
C TYR A 610 -11.03 -12.24 -4.65
N VAL A 611 -10.80 -13.55 -4.81
CA VAL A 611 -9.84 -14.34 -4.04
C VAL A 611 -8.42 -14.31 -4.63
N GLN A 612 -8.19 -13.72 -5.82
CA GLN A 612 -6.83 -13.67 -6.41
C GLN A 612 -5.92 -12.56 -5.88
N GLY A 613 -6.42 -11.68 -5.01
CA GLY A 613 -5.61 -10.59 -4.45
C GLY A 613 -4.39 -11.10 -3.67
N GLN A 614 -3.59 -10.21 -3.06
CA GLN A 614 -2.49 -10.66 -2.18
C GLN A 614 -2.97 -11.45 -0.95
N ASN A 615 -4.28 -11.70 -0.83
CA ASN A 615 -4.95 -12.52 0.17
C ASN A 615 -4.37 -12.26 1.55
N LYS A 616 -4.52 -11.00 1.99
CA LYS A 616 -4.10 -10.52 3.30
C LYS A 616 -5.30 -10.35 4.24
N TRP A 617 -6.33 -11.14 3.99
CA TRP A 617 -7.58 -11.19 4.75
C TRP A 617 -7.36 -11.95 6.06
N LYS A 618 -7.74 -11.35 7.19
CA LYS A 618 -7.89 -12.00 8.49
C LYS A 618 -8.86 -11.26 9.38
#